data_AF-A0A178M5L8-F1
#
_entry.id   AF-A0A178M5L8-F1
#
_cell.length_a   1.000
_cell.length_b   1.000
_cell.length_c   1.000
_cell.angle_alpha   90.00
_cell.angle_beta   90.00
_cell.angle_gamma   90.00
#
_symmetry.space_group_name_H-M   'P 1'
#
loop_
_entity.id
_entity.type
_entity.pdbx_description
1 polymer ?
#
loop_
_entity_poly.entity_id
_entity_poly.type
_entity_poly.pdbx_seq_one_letter_code
_entity_poly.pdbx_strand_id
1 'polypeptide(L)'
;MDDLEELQAENEALKAEIEELRREVEELQAEADIDSCHVAGLTAQIKALIAEGDACPDKSAHPLLERTQYVHSRTGETVTKTRAFPIYREAFDAEAERLGIAHPEKIRG
;
A
#
# COMPACT_ATOMS: atom_id res chain seq x y z
N MET A 1 -22.40 -20.77 44.67
CA MET A 1 -23.17 -19.92 43.73
C MET A 1 -22.20 -19.03 42.97
N ASP A 2 -21.08 -18.66 43.60
CA ASP A 2 -19.92 -17.95 43.04
C ASP A 2 -19.30 -18.55 41.76
N ASP A 3 -19.01 -19.85 41.67
CA ASP A 3 -18.30 -20.40 40.49
C ASP A 3 -19.03 -20.17 39.15
N LEU A 4 -20.37 -20.16 39.14
CA LEU A 4 -21.14 -19.92 37.93
C LEU A 4 -21.12 -18.44 37.53
N GLU A 5 -21.14 -17.53 38.51
CA GLU A 5 -21.06 -16.09 38.30
C GLU A 5 -19.65 -15.67 37.85
N GLU A 6 -18.60 -16.26 38.45
CA GLU A 6 -17.22 -16.07 38.03
C GLU A 6 -16.99 -16.56 36.58
N LEU A 7 -17.48 -17.76 36.24
CA LEU A 7 -17.40 -18.28 34.88
C LEU A 7 -18.19 -17.44 33.88
N GLN A 8 -19.32 -16.86 34.27
CA GLN A 8 -20.08 -15.94 33.41
C GLN A 8 -19.31 -14.64 33.16
N ALA A 9 -18.73 -14.06 34.20
CA ALA A 9 -17.91 -12.85 34.08
C ALA A 9 -16.66 -13.08 33.21
N GLU A 10 -15.97 -14.21 33.40
CA GLU A 10 -14.84 -14.60 32.55
C GLU A 10 -15.26 -14.81 31.10
N ASN A 11 -16.41 -15.46 30.86
CA ASN A 11 -16.93 -15.66 29.50
C ASN A 11 -17.27 -14.34 28.80
N GLU A 12 -17.82 -13.37 29.52
CA GLU A 12 -18.10 -12.03 28.99
C GLU A 12 -16.80 -11.27 28.67
N ALA A 13 -15.79 -11.35 29.54
CA ALA A 13 -14.49 -10.75 29.30
C ALA A 13 -13.80 -11.33 28.06
N LEU A 14 -13.79 -12.66 27.93
CA LEU A 14 -13.22 -13.35 26.76
C LEU A 14 -13.95 -13.00 25.46
N LYS A 15 -15.28 -12.83 25.50
CA LYS A 15 -16.05 -12.39 24.33
C LYS A 15 -15.65 -10.98 23.89
N ALA A 16 -15.47 -10.08 24.85
CA ALA A 16 -15.03 -8.71 24.56
C ALA A 16 -13.62 -8.69 23.96
N GLU A 17 -12.70 -9.49 24.50
CA GLU A 17 -11.33 -9.63 23.97
C GLU A 17 -11.34 -10.21 22.55
N ILE A 18 -12.16 -11.24 22.28
CA ILE A 18 -12.31 -11.79 20.93
C ILE A 18 -12.82 -10.74 19.94
N GLU A 19 -13.76 -9.89 20.36
CA GLU A 19 -14.27 -8.82 19.50
C GLU A 19 -13.19 -7.79 19.18
N GLU A 20 -12.39 -7.40 20.17
CA GLU A 20 -11.30 -6.44 19.98
C GLU A 20 -10.21 -7.01 19.05
N LEU A 21 -9.77 -8.25 19.29
CA LEU A 21 -8.78 -8.91 18.44
C LEU A 21 -9.27 -9.07 17.00
N ARG A 22 -10.57 -9.27 16.78
CA ARG A 22 -11.12 -9.32 15.42
C ARG A 22 -11.00 -7.98 14.70
N ARG A 23 -11.24 -6.87 15.41
CA ARG A 23 -11.06 -5.53 14.85
C ARG A 23 -9.60 -5.26 14.52
N GLU A 24 -8.68 -5.61 15.41
CA GLU A 24 -7.24 -5.48 15.17
C GLU A 24 -6.80 -6.28 13.93
N VAL A 25 -7.31 -7.51 13.77
CA VAL A 25 -7.02 -8.33 12.58
C VAL A 25 -7.55 -7.66 11.30
N GLU A 26 -8.74 -7.08 11.32
CA GLU A 26 -9.31 -6.37 10.17
C GLU A 26 -8.47 -5.13 9.79
N GLU A 27 -7.99 -4.38 10.79
CA GLU A 27 -7.12 -3.22 10.58
C GLU A 27 -5.77 -3.63 9.98
N LEU A 28 -5.12 -4.66 10.55
CA LEU A 28 -3.86 -5.18 10.04
C LEU A 28 -3.97 -5.74 8.62
N GLN A 29 -5.11 -6.36 8.28
CA GLN A 29 -5.38 -6.83 6.93
C GLN A 29 -5.48 -5.65 5.94
N ALA A 30 -6.18 -4.58 6.32
CA ALA A 30 -6.27 -3.39 5.49
C ALA A 30 -4.90 -2.73 5.26
N GLU A 31 -4.04 -2.67 6.28
CA GLU A 31 -2.66 -2.18 6.14
C GLU A 31 -1.83 -3.07 5.20
N ALA A 32 -1.92 -4.40 5.36
CA ALA A 32 -1.22 -5.35 4.52
C ALA A 32 -1.63 -5.25 3.03
N ASP A 33 -2.91 -5.00 2.76
CA ASP A 33 -3.41 -4.77 1.39
C ASP A 33 -2.82 -3.50 0.77
N ILE A 34 -2.66 -2.43 1.54
CA ILE A 34 -2.01 -1.19 1.08
C ILE A 34 -0.53 -1.42 0.81
N ASP A 35 0.16 -2.14 1.69
CA ASP A 35 1.57 -2.52 1.49
C ASP A 35 1.76 -3.39 0.24
N SER A 36 0.83 -4.32 -0.03
CA SER A 36 0.82 -5.10 -1.27
C SER A 36 0.80 -4.20 -2.51
N CYS A 37 -0.03 -3.14 -2.50
CA CYS A 37 -0.10 -2.16 -3.58
C CYS A 37 1.23 -1.40 -3.76
N HIS A 38 1.86 -0.98 -2.65
CA HIS A 38 3.18 -0.34 -2.70
C HIS A 38 4.25 -1.26 -3.29
N VAL A 39 4.26 -2.54 -2.88
CA VAL A 39 5.18 -3.55 -3.41
C VAL A 39 4.96 -3.76 -4.91
N ALA A 40 3.71 -3.85 -5.38
CA ALA A 40 3.40 -3.98 -6.80
C ALA A 40 3.93 -2.78 -7.61
N GLY A 41 3.66 -1.56 -7.13
CA GLY A 41 4.15 -0.31 -7.73
C GLY A 41 5.68 -0.27 -7.84
N LEU A 42 6.38 -0.50 -6.73
CA LEU A 42 7.85 -0.47 -6.68
C LEU A 42 8.47 -1.57 -7.54
N THR A 43 7.88 -2.76 -7.54
CA THR A 43 8.33 -3.88 -8.37
C THR A 43 8.23 -3.55 -9.86
N ALA A 44 7.11 -2.97 -10.30
CA ALA A 44 6.95 -2.55 -11.69
C ALA A 44 7.97 -1.46 -12.07
N GLN A 45 8.18 -0.49 -11.18
CA GLN A 45 9.15 0.58 -11.37
C GLN A 45 10.58 0.04 -11.52
N ILE A 46 10.99 -0.89 -10.65
CA ILE A 46 12.32 -1.53 -10.70
C ILE A 46 12.48 -2.35 -11.99
N LYS A 47 11.47 -3.13 -12.38
CA LYS A 47 11.51 -3.91 -13.63
C LYS A 47 11.71 -3.02 -14.85
N ALA A 48 11.01 -1.88 -14.91
CA ALA A 48 11.16 -0.91 -15.99
C ALA A 48 12.56 -0.27 -16.00
N LEU A 49 13.09 0.09 -14.83
CA LEU A 49 14.44 0.62 -14.70
C LEU A 49 15.52 -0.38 -15.13
N ILE A 50 15.36 -1.67 -14.81
CA ILE A 50 16.30 -2.71 -15.25
C ILE A 50 16.23 -2.88 -16.77
N ALA A 51 15.03 -3.02 -17.33
CA ALA A 51 14.85 -3.26 -18.77
C ALA A 51 15.39 -2.09 -19.62
N GLU A 52 15.11 -0.85 -19.23
CA GLU A 52 15.63 0.33 -19.90
C GLU A 52 17.14 0.51 -19.63
N GLY A 53 17.60 0.19 -18.42
CA GLY A 53 18.99 0.31 -18.01
C GLY A 53 19.93 -0.64 -18.75
N ASP A 54 19.45 -1.83 -19.12
CA ASP A 54 20.17 -2.78 -19.96
C ASP A 54 20.36 -2.25 -21.40
N ALA A 55 19.44 -1.41 -21.88
CA ALA A 55 19.51 -0.75 -23.18
C ALA A 55 20.24 0.61 -23.14
N CYS A 56 20.50 1.16 -21.95
CA CYS A 56 21.01 2.51 -21.77
C CYS A 56 22.56 2.56 -21.79
N PRO A 57 23.19 3.32 -22.71
CA PRO A 57 24.65 3.43 -22.77
C PRO A 57 25.27 4.15 -21.56
N ASP A 58 24.55 5.11 -20.98
CA ASP A 58 24.98 5.87 -19.80
C ASP A 58 23.92 5.77 -18.70
N LYS A 59 24.21 4.92 -17.71
CA LYS A 59 23.33 4.67 -16.56
C LYS A 59 23.08 5.91 -15.72
N SER A 60 23.96 6.92 -15.76
CA SER A 60 23.78 8.19 -15.04
C SER A 60 22.79 9.13 -15.73
N ALA A 61 22.57 8.97 -17.03
CA ALA A 61 21.61 9.72 -17.85
C ALA A 61 20.34 8.91 -18.17
N HIS A 62 20.02 7.91 -17.35
CA HIS A 62 18.91 7.00 -17.60
C HIS A 62 17.56 7.76 -17.74
N PRO A 63 16.81 7.59 -18.84
CA PRO A 63 15.60 8.39 -19.12
C PRO A 63 14.56 8.35 -18.00
N LEU A 64 14.35 7.17 -17.42
CA LEU A 64 13.41 6.99 -16.31
C LEU A 64 13.86 7.61 -14.98
N LEU A 65 15.13 8.00 -14.83
CA LEU A 65 15.65 8.70 -13.65
C LEU A 65 15.55 10.22 -13.77
N GLU A 66 15.19 10.75 -14.94
CA GLU A 66 14.95 12.18 -15.15
C GLU A 66 13.89 12.68 -14.16
N ARG A 67 14.17 13.81 -13.51
CA ARG A 67 13.25 14.42 -12.55
C ARG A 67 12.29 15.36 -13.27
N THR A 68 10.99 15.14 -13.07
CA THR A 68 9.93 15.99 -13.62
C THR A 68 8.86 16.27 -12.56
N GLN A 69 7.99 17.22 -12.86
CA GLN A 69 6.93 17.67 -11.96
C GLN A 69 5.66 16.87 -12.19
N TYR A 70 5.01 16.47 -11.09
CA TYR A 70 3.70 15.84 -11.07
C TYR A 70 2.81 16.52 -10.07
N VAL A 71 1.49 16.40 -10.25
CA VAL A 71 0.51 16.86 -9.26
C VAL A 71 0.13 15.68 -8.36
N HIS A 72 0.35 15.84 -7.06
CA HIS A 72 -0.05 14.85 -6.06
C HIS A 72 -1.58 14.76 -6.01
N SER A 73 -2.16 13.57 -6.22
CA SER A 73 -3.62 13.43 -6.38
C SER A 73 -4.41 13.73 -5.10
N ARG A 74 -3.85 13.44 -3.92
CA ARG A 74 -4.44 13.80 -2.61
C ARG A 74 -4.33 15.28 -2.24
N THR A 75 -3.14 15.89 -2.32
CA THR A 75 -2.91 17.25 -1.80
C THR A 75 -3.04 18.36 -2.85
N GLY A 76 -3.00 18.00 -4.14
CA GLY A 76 -2.95 18.96 -5.25
C GLY A 76 -1.59 19.66 -5.39
N GLU A 77 -0.61 19.33 -4.56
CA GLU A 77 0.71 19.95 -4.59
C GLU A 77 1.55 19.45 -5.75
N THR A 78 2.39 20.33 -6.29
CA THR A 78 3.40 19.95 -7.26
C THR A 78 4.57 19.25 -6.56
N VAL A 79 4.83 18.01 -6.94
CA VAL A 79 5.93 17.19 -6.44
C VAL A 79 6.91 16.85 -7.55
N THR A 80 8.20 16.85 -7.23
CA THR A 80 9.24 16.45 -8.18
C THR A 80 9.60 14.98 -7.98
N LYS A 81 9.22 14.12 -8.93
CA LYS A 81 9.52 12.68 -8.93
C LYS A 81 10.25 12.28 -10.21
N THR A 82 10.72 11.04 -10.27
CA THR A 82 11.36 10.52 -11.49
C THR A 82 10.33 10.19 -12.57
N ARG A 83 10.75 10.10 -13.83
CA ARG A 83 9.89 9.65 -14.95
C ARG A 83 9.37 8.23 -14.81
N ALA A 84 9.93 7.44 -13.91
CA ALA A 84 9.42 6.13 -13.53
C ALA A 84 8.17 6.18 -12.60
N PHE A 85 7.82 7.34 -12.04
CA PHE A 85 6.70 7.47 -11.09
C PHE A 85 5.32 7.05 -11.63
N PRO A 86 4.94 7.33 -12.89
CA PRO A 86 3.69 6.83 -13.46
C PRO A 86 3.59 5.30 -13.48
N ILE A 87 4.70 4.60 -13.71
CA ILE A 87 4.75 3.13 -13.72
C ILE A 87 4.39 2.57 -12.34
N TYR A 88 4.94 3.18 -11.28
CA TYR A 88 4.56 2.85 -9.91
C TYR A 88 3.05 3.06 -9.68
N ARG A 89 2.51 4.19 -10.14
CA ARG A 89 1.10 4.56 -9.95
C ARG A 89 0.13 3.60 -10.64
N GLU A 90 0.43 3.21 -11.87
CA GLU A 90 -0.38 2.28 -12.66
C GLU A 90 -0.41 0.90 -12.03
N ALA A 91 0.75 0.38 -11.59
CA ALA A 91 0.83 -0.92 -10.94
C ALA A 91 0.23 -0.92 -9.52
N PHE A 92 0.35 0.17 -8.77
CA PHE A 92 -0.36 0.34 -7.51
C PHE A 92 -1.88 0.28 -7.72
N ASP A 93 -2.41 1.05 -8.69
CA ASP A 93 -3.85 1.09 -8.94
C ASP A 93 -4.41 -0.26 -9.42
N ALA A 94 -3.64 -0.99 -10.25
CA ALA A 94 -4.03 -2.33 -10.70
C ALA A 94 -4.11 -3.34 -9.54
N GLU A 95 -3.16 -3.26 -8.59
CA GLU A 95 -3.18 -4.11 -7.40
C GLU A 95 -4.32 -3.72 -6.44
N ALA A 96 -4.56 -2.42 -6.28
CA ALA A 96 -5.67 -1.92 -5.49
C ALA A 96 -7.03 -2.34 -6.05
N GLU A 97 -7.19 -2.34 -7.38
CA GLU A 97 -8.39 -2.86 -8.05
C GLU A 97 -8.57 -4.36 -7.76
N ARG A 98 -7.49 -5.14 -7.82
CA ARG A 98 -7.49 -6.58 -7.51
C ARG A 98 -7.93 -6.87 -6.06
N LEU A 99 -7.54 -6.00 -5.13
CA LEU A 99 -7.86 -6.10 -3.71
C LEU A 99 -9.21 -5.43 -3.35
N GLY A 100 -9.88 -4.79 -4.31
CA GLY A 100 -11.18 -4.15 -4.09
C GLY A 100 -11.12 -2.79 -3.39
N ILE A 101 -9.97 -2.10 -3.43
CA ILE A 101 -9.79 -0.79 -2.81
C ILE A 101 -10.36 0.31 -3.72
N ALA A 102 -11.40 1.02 -3.26
CA ALA A 102 -12.22 1.89 -4.12
C ALA A 102 -11.58 3.24 -4.52
N HIS A 103 -10.46 3.67 -3.92
CA HIS A 103 -9.84 4.98 -4.18
C HIS A 103 -8.31 4.97 -3.96
N PRO A 104 -7.54 4.21 -4.77
CA PRO A 104 -6.09 4.09 -4.57
C PRO A 104 -5.33 5.43 -4.65
N GLU A 105 -5.88 6.43 -5.35
CA GLU A 105 -5.29 7.75 -5.48
C GLU A 105 -5.19 8.54 -4.18
N LYS A 106 -5.97 8.17 -3.17
CA LYS A 106 -5.97 8.82 -1.86
C LYS A 106 -4.91 8.23 -0.92
N ILE A 107 -4.36 7.07 -1.24
CA ILE A 107 -3.46 6.31 -0.36
C ILE A 107 -2.05 6.12 -0.95
N ARG A 108 -1.88 6.14 -2.28
CA ARG A 108 -0.60 5.77 -2.95
C ARG A 108 0.60 6.73 -2.82
N GLY A 109 0.44 7.87 -2.13
CA GLY A 109 1.50 8.86 -1.84
C GLY A 109 2.11 9.61 -3.03
#